data_AF-A0A8X7TCR8-F1
#
_entry.id   AF-A0A8X7TCR8-F1
#
_cell.length_a   1.000
_cell.length_b   1.000
_cell.length_c   1.000
_cell.angle_alpha   90.00
_cell.angle_beta   90.00
_cell.angle_gamma   90.00
#
_symmetry.space_group_name_H-M   'P 1'
#
loop_
_entity.id
_entity.type
_entity.pdbx_description
1 polymer ?
#
loop_
_entity_poly.entity_id
_entity_poly.type
_entity_poly.pdbx_seq_one_letter_code
_entity_poly.pdbx_strand_id
1 'polypeptide(L)'
;MLFILFLLRFTFASNIAAYWGQNAGGNQQSLGDYCSSSPADIIILSFLNDFPSLSLNFANQCSQTFGSGLLHCSQIGQDIKSCQNQGKTILLSLGGATGNYGFSSDSEAETFAGTLWNKFGGGQDNERPFDDAVVDGFDFDIENKDQTGYPALAKQLQSYFASSSKKFYLSAAPQCPYPDESVGDLMSQVDLDFAFIQFYNNYCSIDKQFNWDTWRDYASGKNIKLYLGIAGSPSSAGSGYVDLSSVQNVLSTIKNDASFGGVSIWDISSVPEQYMEGISEALQGSVSSPSTNSASGSFTTSGYTTVTGEASASTAITTPTTTTATTATTSNAFLNWINGFFVQSTQATTSDIATSAVATSAVATPPTTTSQTAPTTTNWLGGLFASERHHC
;
A
#
# COMPACT_ATOMS: atom_id res chain seq x y z
N MET A 1 -26.40 -1.72 51.97
CA MET A 1 -25.67 -0.78 51.11
C MET A 1 -24.34 -1.44 50.74
N LEU A 2 -24.34 -2.23 49.67
CA LEU A 2 -23.18 -3.00 49.22
C LEU A 2 -22.58 -2.26 48.02
N PHE A 3 -21.47 -1.56 48.24
CA PHE A 3 -20.69 -0.94 47.19
C PHE A 3 -19.99 -2.06 46.41
N ILE A 4 -20.58 -2.49 45.29
CA ILE A 4 -19.85 -3.26 44.28
C ILE A 4 -19.10 -2.24 43.43
N LEU A 5 -17.83 -2.07 43.76
CA LEU A 5 -16.86 -1.35 42.95
C LEU A 5 -16.56 -2.21 41.70
N PHE A 6 -17.32 -2.00 40.62
CA PHE A 6 -16.98 -2.54 39.30
C PHE A 6 -15.91 -1.64 38.68
N LEU A 7 -14.66 -1.79 39.14
CA LEU A 7 -13.49 -1.27 38.43
C LEU A 7 -12.79 -2.45 37.75
N LEU A 8 -12.48 -2.26 36.47
CA LEU A 8 -11.75 -3.10 35.51
C LEU A 8 -12.63 -3.87 34.51
N ARG A 9 -12.85 -3.26 33.34
CA ARG A 9 -12.09 -3.60 32.11
C ARG A 9 -11.93 -2.32 31.28
N PHE A 10 -10.71 -1.79 31.19
CA PHE A 10 -10.37 -0.92 30.06
C PHE A 10 -10.44 -1.81 28.82
N THR A 11 -11.57 -1.80 28.10
CA THR A 11 -11.62 -2.38 26.76
C THR A 11 -10.91 -1.42 25.82
N PHE A 12 -9.57 -1.43 25.84
CA PHE A 12 -8.81 -0.99 24.68
C PHE A 12 -9.08 -2.06 23.63
N ALA A 13 -10.04 -1.80 22.74
CA ALA A 13 -10.18 -2.63 21.54
C ALA A 13 -8.92 -2.40 20.73
N SER A 14 -7.99 -3.35 20.78
CA SER A 14 -6.80 -3.38 19.95
C SER A 14 -7.12 -4.22 18.73
N ASN A 15 -7.12 -3.60 17.56
CA ASN A 15 -7.60 -4.20 16.33
C ASN A 15 -6.47 -4.71 15.44
N ILE A 16 -6.78 -5.66 14.57
CA ILE A 16 -5.88 -6.00 13.46
C ILE A 16 -6.44 -5.38 12.18
N ALA A 17 -5.62 -4.57 11.51
CA ALA A 17 -5.86 -4.09 10.17
C ALA A 17 -5.00 -4.87 9.18
N ALA A 18 -5.54 -5.28 8.04
CA ALA A 18 -4.77 -6.04 7.05
C ALA A 18 -5.08 -5.58 5.63
N TYR A 19 -4.03 -5.33 4.86
CA TYR A 19 -4.14 -5.06 3.44
C TYR A 19 -4.51 -6.34 2.69
N TRP A 20 -5.39 -6.24 1.69
CA TRP A 20 -5.86 -7.33 0.85
C TRP A 20 -6.05 -6.82 -0.57
N GLY A 21 -5.62 -7.60 -1.56
CA GLY A 21 -5.87 -7.29 -2.98
C GLY A 21 -4.65 -7.49 -3.85
N GLN A 22 -3.43 -7.31 -3.32
CA GLN A 22 -2.20 -7.40 -4.12
C GLN A 22 -1.55 -8.78 -4.15
N ASN A 23 -2.07 -9.75 -3.39
CA ASN A 23 -1.62 -11.14 -3.44
C ASN A 23 -0.12 -11.29 -3.15
N ALA A 24 0.40 -10.61 -2.12
CA ALA A 24 1.82 -10.69 -1.76
C ALA A 24 2.28 -12.13 -1.45
N GLY A 25 1.39 -13.01 -0.98
CA GLY A 25 1.64 -14.42 -0.72
C GLY A 25 1.46 -15.37 -1.92
N GLY A 26 1.03 -14.86 -3.08
CA GLY A 26 0.87 -15.63 -4.32
C GLY A 26 -0.40 -16.48 -4.44
N ASN A 27 -1.08 -16.80 -3.34
CA ASN A 27 -2.32 -17.60 -3.31
C ASN A 27 -3.46 -16.92 -2.53
N GLN A 28 -3.68 -15.63 -2.75
CA GLN A 28 -4.71 -14.84 -2.08
C GLN A 28 -6.10 -15.43 -2.30
N GLN A 29 -6.80 -15.70 -1.19
CA GLN A 29 -8.20 -16.11 -1.14
C GLN A 29 -9.14 -14.92 -1.33
N SER A 30 -10.44 -15.19 -1.46
CA SER A 30 -11.46 -14.15 -1.60
C SER A 30 -11.50 -13.25 -0.36
N LEU A 31 -12.06 -12.05 -0.52
CA LEU A 31 -12.26 -11.14 0.60
C LEU A 31 -13.19 -11.79 1.65
N GLY A 32 -14.25 -12.47 1.20
CA GLY A 32 -15.20 -13.16 2.06
C GLY A 32 -14.57 -14.29 2.89
N ASP A 33 -13.60 -15.02 2.33
CA ASP A 33 -12.86 -16.06 3.06
C ASP A 33 -12.11 -15.45 4.25
N TYR A 34 -11.31 -14.40 4.01
CA TYR A 34 -10.58 -13.74 5.08
C TYR A 34 -11.48 -13.08 6.11
N CYS A 35 -12.63 -12.53 5.73
CA CYS A 35 -13.58 -11.98 6.69
C CYS A 35 -14.09 -13.03 7.67
N SER A 36 -14.17 -14.28 7.23
CA SER A 36 -14.69 -15.40 8.02
C SER A 36 -13.59 -16.13 8.82
N SER A 37 -12.37 -16.21 8.28
CA SER A 37 -11.27 -17.00 8.86
C SER A 37 -10.23 -16.18 9.61
N SER A 38 -10.05 -14.90 9.25
CA SER A 38 -8.99 -14.06 9.82
C SER A 38 -9.46 -13.30 11.08
N PRO A 39 -8.56 -13.10 12.06
CA PRO A 39 -8.82 -12.20 13.19
C PRO A 39 -8.77 -10.71 12.80
N ALA A 40 -8.51 -10.35 11.54
CA ALA A 40 -8.50 -8.96 11.08
C ALA A 40 -9.88 -8.29 11.28
N ASP A 41 -9.91 -7.13 11.92
CA ASP A 41 -11.13 -6.33 12.15
C ASP A 41 -11.35 -5.29 11.05
N ILE A 42 -10.24 -4.79 10.49
CA ILE A 42 -10.22 -3.85 9.37
C ILE A 42 -9.53 -4.53 8.20
N ILE A 43 -10.18 -4.56 7.04
CA ILE A 43 -9.57 -5.03 5.80
C ILE A 43 -9.51 -3.88 4.80
N ILE A 44 -8.32 -3.64 4.27
CA ILE A 44 -8.00 -2.51 3.42
C ILE A 44 -7.81 -3.03 1.99
N LEU A 45 -8.71 -2.63 1.08
CA LEU A 45 -8.73 -3.07 -0.31
C LEU A 45 -7.64 -2.35 -1.10
N SER A 46 -6.69 -3.11 -1.62
CA SER A 46 -5.48 -2.64 -2.29
C SER A 46 -5.47 -3.03 -3.77
N PHE A 47 -5.67 -2.11 -4.72
CA PHE A 47 -5.76 -0.65 -4.57
C PHE A 47 -6.63 0.00 -5.65
N LEU A 48 -7.05 1.24 -5.38
CA LEU A 48 -7.24 2.25 -6.42
C LEU A 48 -5.88 2.88 -6.73
N ASN A 49 -5.20 2.32 -7.73
CA ASN A 49 -3.78 2.60 -8.00
C ASN A 49 -3.54 3.63 -9.11
N ASP A 50 -4.55 4.03 -9.90
CA ASP A 50 -4.43 5.19 -10.78
C ASP A 50 -5.57 6.18 -10.50
N PHE A 51 -5.23 7.48 -10.40
CA PHE A 51 -6.17 8.58 -10.27
C PHE A 51 -5.52 9.93 -10.67
N PRO A 52 -6.28 10.92 -11.18
CA PRO A 52 -7.75 11.00 -11.23
C PRO A 52 -8.42 10.14 -12.31
N SER A 53 -7.65 9.66 -13.30
CA SER A 53 -8.13 8.64 -14.23
C SER A 53 -8.16 7.28 -13.54
N LEU A 54 -9.35 6.84 -13.12
CA LEU A 54 -9.52 5.67 -12.26
C LEU A 54 -9.01 4.37 -12.89
N SER A 55 -8.13 3.70 -12.16
CA SER A 55 -7.81 2.29 -12.36
C SER A 55 -7.75 1.57 -11.02
N LEU A 56 -8.28 0.36 -11.00
CA LEU A 56 -8.25 -0.53 -9.84
C LEU A 56 -7.37 -1.73 -10.19
N ASN A 57 -6.65 -2.24 -9.19
CA ASN A 57 -5.92 -3.49 -9.31
C ASN A 57 -6.11 -4.30 -8.04
N PHE A 58 -6.70 -5.49 -8.17
CA PHE A 58 -6.86 -6.46 -7.07
C PHE A 58 -6.26 -7.82 -7.45
N ALA A 59 -5.15 -7.80 -8.19
CA ALA A 59 -4.41 -8.96 -8.65
C ALA A 59 -5.33 -10.04 -9.26
N ASN A 60 -5.39 -11.22 -8.64
CA ASN A 60 -6.15 -12.37 -9.11
C ASN A 60 -7.65 -12.33 -8.79
N GLN A 61 -8.17 -11.27 -8.15
CA GLN A 61 -9.52 -11.25 -7.60
C GLN A 61 -10.58 -10.65 -8.53
N CYS A 62 -10.16 -9.87 -9.54
CA CYS A 62 -11.09 -9.20 -10.43
C CYS A 62 -10.46 -8.93 -11.80
N SER A 63 -11.19 -9.28 -12.85
CA SER A 63 -10.77 -9.08 -14.24
C SER A 63 -11.87 -8.60 -15.17
N GLN A 64 -13.13 -8.59 -14.71
CA GLN A 64 -14.26 -8.05 -15.47
C GLN A 64 -14.20 -6.52 -15.48
N THR A 65 -14.71 -5.90 -16.55
CA THR A 65 -14.69 -4.45 -16.74
C THR A 65 -16.03 -3.94 -17.25
N PHE A 66 -16.33 -2.68 -16.95
CA PHE A 66 -17.34 -1.91 -17.66
C PHE A 66 -16.90 -1.61 -19.10
N GLY A 67 -17.80 -1.00 -19.89
CA GLY A 67 -17.49 -0.54 -21.24
C GLY A 67 -16.40 0.53 -21.29
N SER A 68 -16.21 1.29 -20.19
CA SER A 68 -15.12 2.25 -20.03
C SER A 68 -13.74 1.63 -19.82
N GLY A 69 -13.68 0.32 -19.50
CA GLY A 69 -12.45 -0.36 -19.09
C GLY A 69 -12.19 -0.33 -17.58
N LEU A 70 -12.98 0.42 -16.79
CA LEU A 70 -12.90 0.38 -15.33
C LEU A 70 -13.30 -1.02 -14.81
N LEU A 71 -12.58 -1.55 -13.82
CA LEU A 71 -12.92 -2.86 -13.24
C LEU A 71 -14.35 -2.89 -12.70
N HIS A 72 -15.02 -4.02 -12.92
CA HIS A 72 -16.34 -4.36 -12.39
C HIS A 72 -16.22 -5.64 -11.58
N CYS A 73 -16.18 -5.51 -10.26
CA CYS A 73 -15.80 -6.54 -9.31
C CYS A 73 -16.99 -6.98 -8.44
N SER A 74 -18.03 -7.55 -9.05
CA SER A 74 -19.26 -7.95 -8.35
C SER A 74 -19.03 -8.90 -7.17
N GLN A 75 -18.07 -9.83 -7.27
CA GLN A 75 -17.74 -10.72 -6.15
C GLN A 75 -17.17 -9.94 -4.96
N ILE A 76 -16.25 -9.00 -5.21
CA ILE A 76 -15.71 -8.12 -4.17
C ILE A 76 -16.85 -7.30 -3.53
N GLY A 77 -17.79 -6.78 -4.34
CA GLY A 77 -18.98 -6.08 -3.83
C GLY A 77 -19.86 -6.94 -2.91
N GLN A 78 -20.09 -8.21 -3.26
CA GLN A 78 -20.82 -9.15 -2.39
C GLN A 78 -20.05 -9.42 -1.09
N ASP A 79 -18.74 -9.63 -1.19
CA ASP A 79 -17.88 -9.90 -0.05
C ASP A 79 -17.80 -8.70 0.90
N ILE A 80 -17.70 -7.46 0.40
CA ILE A 80 -17.74 -6.23 1.22
C ILE A 80 -18.98 -6.25 2.14
N LYS A 81 -20.16 -6.52 1.57
CA LYS A 81 -21.41 -6.58 2.35
C LYS A 81 -21.41 -7.74 3.35
N SER A 82 -20.88 -8.90 2.96
CA SER A 82 -20.73 -10.05 3.86
C SER A 82 -19.81 -9.74 5.05
N CYS A 83 -18.67 -9.10 4.80
CA CYS A 83 -17.72 -8.70 5.83
C CYS A 83 -18.31 -7.67 6.79
N GLN A 84 -19.00 -6.66 6.26
CA GLN A 84 -19.70 -5.66 7.07
C GLN A 84 -20.78 -6.28 7.96
N ASN A 85 -21.53 -7.27 7.46
CA ASN A 85 -22.49 -8.04 8.26
C ASN A 85 -21.83 -8.85 9.38
N GLN A 86 -20.54 -9.16 9.25
CA GLN A 86 -19.72 -9.81 10.29
C GLN A 86 -19.04 -8.78 11.22
N GLY A 87 -19.34 -7.49 11.07
CA GLY A 87 -18.78 -6.43 11.90
C GLY A 87 -17.38 -5.96 11.49
N LYS A 88 -16.88 -6.39 10.33
CA LYS A 88 -15.59 -5.93 9.79
C LYS A 88 -15.74 -4.54 9.18
N THR A 89 -14.69 -3.73 9.28
CA THR A 89 -14.58 -2.44 8.59
C THR A 89 -13.81 -2.63 7.29
N ILE A 90 -14.35 -2.16 6.16
CA ILE A 90 -13.73 -2.28 4.84
C ILE A 90 -13.37 -0.91 4.28
N LEU A 91 -12.08 -0.63 4.11
CA LEU A 91 -11.57 0.62 3.54
C LEU A 91 -11.09 0.39 2.10
N LEU A 92 -11.25 1.35 1.20
CA LEU A 92 -10.57 1.34 -0.09
C LEU A 92 -9.29 2.15 0.00
N SER A 93 -8.14 1.54 -0.30
CA SER A 93 -6.86 2.23 -0.29
C SER A 93 -6.51 2.83 -1.64
N LEU A 94 -6.10 4.10 -1.61
CA LEU A 94 -5.63 4.88 -2.73
C LEU A 94 -4.11 4.85 -2.75
N GLY A 95 -3.55 4.57 -3.93
CA GLY A 95 -2.10 4.63 -4.18
C GLY A 95 -1.46 3.26 -4.22
N GLY A 96 -0.55 3.01 -3.27
CA GLY A 96 0.36 1.87 -3.20
C GLY A 96 1.69 2.13 -3.95
N ALA A 97 2.64 1.21 -3.80
CA ALA A 97 3.99 1.31 -4.37
C ALA A 97 4.07 1.41 -5.90
N THR A 98 2.99 1.14 -6.61
CA THR A 98 2.91 1.20 -8.08
C THR A 98 1.65 1.90 -8.55
N GLY A 99 1.71 2.49 -9.75
CA GLY A 99 0.58 3.19 -10.35
C GLY A 99 0.95 4.62 -10.76
N ASN A 100 0.02 5.30 -11.41
CA ASN A 100 0.15 6.70 -11.81
C ASN A 100 -0.96 7.51 -11.15
N TYR A 101 -0.60 8.16 -10.05
CA TYR A 101 -1.54 8.88 -9.24
C TYR A 101 -0.98 10.19 -8.68
N GLY A 102 -1.89 11.13 -8.40
CA GLY A 102 -1.59 12.44 -7.86
C GLY A 102 -2.59 13.49 -8.35
N PHE A 103 -2.40 14.73 -7.90
CA PHE A 103 -3.24 15.86 -8.29
C PHE A 103 -2.39 17.05 -8.68
N SER A 104 -2.87 17.83 -9.64
CA SER A 104 -2.26 19.10 -10.05
C SER A 104 -2.64 20.26 -9.13
N SER A 105 -3.74 20.13 -8.38
CA SER A 105 -4.27 21.17 -7.49
C SER A 105 -5.28 20.62 -6.49
N ASP A 106 -5.54 21.39 -5.42
CA ASP A 106 -6.59 21.09 -4.45
C ASP A 106 -7.98 21.00 -5.09
N SER A 107 -8.29 21.85 -6.08
CA SER A 107 -9.59 21.84 -6.76
C SER A 107 -9.83 20.55 -7.57
N GLU A 108 -8.78 20.01 -8.18
CA GLU A 108 -8.86 18.70 -8.84
C GLU A 108 -9.10 17.59 -7.83
N ALA A 109 -8.43 17.64 -6.67
CA ALA A 109 -8.58 16.68 -5.60
C ALA A 109 -9.98 16.74 -4.95
N GLU A 110 -10.53 17.94 -4.73
CA GLU A 110 -11.92 18.14 -4.28
C GLU A 110 -12.94 17.57 -5.27
N THR A 111 -12.72 17.79 -6.57
CA THR A 111 -13.55 17.21 -7.63
C THR A 111 -13.49 15.69 -7.58
N PHE A 112 -12.28 15.14 -7.41
CA PHE A 112 -12.06 13.70 -7.31
C PHE A 112 -12.69 13.08 -6.06
N ALA A 113 -12.81 13.82 -4.95
CA ALA A 113 -13.57 13.39 -3.78
C ALA A 113 -15.02 13.03 -4.14
N GLY A 114 -15.65 13.84 -5.01
CA GLY A 114 -16.98 13.55 -5.54
C GLY A 114 -17.03 12.26 -6.35
N THR A 115 -16.00 12.01 -7.16
CA THR A 115 -15.85 10.75 -7.92
C THR A 115 -15.77 9.54 -6.98
N LEU A 116 -14.93 9.59 -5.95
CA LEU A 116 -14.83 8.51 -4.97
C LEU A 116 -16.15 8.26 -4.24
N TRP A 117 -16.80 9.35 -3.80
CA TRP A 117 -18.08 9.27 -3.12
C TRP A 117 -19.17 8.64 -3.99
N ASN A 118 -19.23 9.00 -5.27
CA ASN A 118 -20.22 8.50 -6.22
C ASN A 118 -20.01 7.05 -6.65
N LYS A 119 -18.76 6.60 -6.74
CA LYS A 119 -18.43 5.25 -7.22
C LYS A 119 -18.30 4.20 -6.12
N PHE A 120 -17.82 4.59 -4.95
CA PHE A 120 -17.49 3.67 -3.85
C PHE A 120 -18.18 4.01 -2.54
N GLY A 121 -18.50 5.29 -2.33
CA GLY A 121 -19.22 5.79 -1.16
C GLY A 121 -20.75 5.79 -1.32
N GLY A 122 -21.40 6.67 -0.55
CA GLY A 122 -22.86 6.80 -0.50
C GLY A 122 -23.49 7.62 -1.64
N GLY A 123 -22.69 8.09 -2.60
CA GLY A 123 -23.20 8.74 -3.81
C GLY A 123 -23.71 7.72 -4.83
N GLN A 124 -23.92 8.17 -6.07
CA GLN A 124 -24.48 7.35 -7.15
C GLN A 124 -23.69 7.54 -8.44
N ASP A 125 -23.49 6.46 -9.18
CA ASP A 125 -22.82 6.43 -10.48
C ASP A 125 -23.34 5.21 -11.27
N ASN A 126 -23.27 5.26 -12.60
CA ASN A 126 -23.67 4.14 -13.45
C ASN A 126 -22.62 3.01 -13.50
N GLU A 127 -21.35 3.35 -13.27
CA GLU A 127 -20.22 2.43 -13.24
C GLU A 127 -19.62 2.43 -11.83
N ARG A 128 -20.22 1.60 -10.97
CA ARG A 128 -19.77 1.34 -9.60
C ARG A 128 -19.02 0.01 -9.55
N PRO A 129 -17.69 0.01 -9.34
CA PRO A 129 -16.89 -1.22 -9.37
C PRO A 129 -17.33 -2.31 -8.40
N PHE A 130 -18.01 -1.95 -7.31
CA PHE A 130 -18.51 -2.90 -6.32
C PHE A 130 -20.04 -2.98 -6.30
N ASP A 131 -20.69 -2.66 -7.42
CA ASP A 131 -22.15 -2.60 -7.56
C ASP A 131 -22.79 -1.69 -6.49
N ASP A 132 -23.74 -2.24 -5.73
CA ASP A 132 -24.46 -1.57 -4.65
C ASP A 132 -23.68 -1.55 -3.32
N ALA A 133 -22.50 -2.16 -3.25
CA ALA A 133 -21.69 -2.11 -2.04
C ALA A 133 -21.14 -0.70 -1.79
N VAL A 134 -21.05 -0.34 -0.51
CA VAL A 134 -20.54 0.94 -0.04
C VAL A 134 -19.42 0.66 0.95
N VAL A 135 -18.20 1.10 0.65
CA VAL A 135 -17.05 0.96 1.57
C VAL A 135 -17.29 1.73 2.86
N ASP A 136 -16.56 1.41 3.92
CA ASP A 136 -16.61 2.11 5.21
C ASP A 136 -15.68 3.31 5.26
N GLY A 137 -14.89 3.56 4.23
CA GLY A 137 -13.96 4.68 4.22
C GLY A 137 -12.86 4.55 3.17
N PHE A 138 -11.90 5.46 3.27
CA PHE A 138 -10.77 5.54 2.36
C PHE A 138 -9.45 5.58 3.12
N ASP A 139 -8.49 4.81 2.64
CA ASP A 139 -7.11 4.79 3.12
C ASP A 139 -6.21 5.52 2.13
N PHE A 140 -5.30 6.35 2.64
CA PHE A 140 -4.31 7.08 1.84
C PHE A 140 -2.95 6.42 1.99
N ASP A 141 -2.64 5.47 1.10
CA ASP A 141 -1.34 4.80 1.00
C ASP A 141 -0.53 5.43 -0.13
N ILE A 142 -0.17 6.69 0.05
CA ILE A 142 0.53 7.49 -0.96
C ILE A 142 2.02 7.29 -0.79
N GLU A 143 2.71 6.83 -1.84
CA GLU A 143 4.13 6.44 -1.75
C GLU A 143 5.05 7.21 -2.70
N ASN A 144 4.52 8.20 -3.42
CA ASN A 144 5.24 8.91 -4.49
C ASN A 144 5.92 10.23 -4.06
N LYS A 145 5.81 10.62 -2.77
CA LYS A 145 6.36 11.86 -2.19
C LYS A 145 5.78 13.16 -2.76
N ASP A 146 4.65 13.07 -3.47
CA ASP A 146 3.84 14.23 -3.82
C ASP A 146 2.69 14.30 -2.81
N GLN A 147 2.53 15.46 -2.18
CA GLN A 147 1.51 15.69 -1.15
C GLN A 147 0.32 16.52 -1.65
N THR A 148 0.36 16.91 -2.94
CA THR A 148 -0.61 17.84 -3.53
C THR A 148 -2.04 17.29 -3.45
N GLY A 149 -2.98 18.10 -2.96
CA GLY A 149 -4.42 17.81 -3.03
C GLY A 149 -5.00 16.88 -1.95
N TYR A 150 -4.21 16.02 -1.31
CA TYR A 150 -4.76 15.04 -0.34
C TYR A 150 -5.50 15.67 0.86
N PRO A 151 -5.03 16.77 1.48
CA PRO A 151 -5.80 17.46 2.53
C PRO A 151 -7.16 17.94 2.04
N ALA A 152 -7.24 18.49 0.82
CA ALA A 152 -8.47 19.03 0.24
C ALA A 152 -9.46 17.91 -0.11
N LEU A 153 -8.96 16.83 -0.74
CA LEU A 153 -9.70 15.60 -1.00
C LEU A 153 -10.32 15.03 0.29
N ALA A 154 -9.52 14.87 1.35
CA ALA A 154 -9.97 14.30 2.60
C ALA A 154 -11.01 15.18 3.33
N LYS A 155 -10.81 16.51 3.37
CA LYS A 155 -11.81 17.46 3.91
C LYS A 155 -13.12 17.41 3.14
N GLN A 156 -13.05 17.30 1.81
CA GLN A 156 -14.23 17.18 0.97
C GLN A 156 -14.96 15.86 1.22
N LEU A 157 -14.25 14.74 1.40
CA LEU A 157 -14.86 13.46 1.80
C LEU A 157 -15.55 13.55 3.17
N GLN A 158 -14.92 14.18 4.16
CA GLN A 158 -15.54 14.41 5.48
C GLN A 158 -16.85 15.21 5.38
N SER A 159 -16.93 16.16 4.45
CA SER A 159 -18.18 16.90 4.19
C SER A 159 -19.31 15.99 3.69
N TYR A 160 -19.00 15.00 2.85
CA TYR A 160 -19.98 14.00 2.43
C TYR A 160 -20.35 13.06 3.57
N PHE A 161 -19.38 12.65 4.40
CA PHE A 161 -19.62 11.76 5.54
C PHE A 161 -20.57 12.39 6.55
N ALA A 162 -20.44 13.68 6.83
CA ALA A 162 -21.31 14.42 7.75
C ALA A 162 -22.79 14.42 7.33
N SER A 163 -23.08 14.20 6.03
CA SER A 163 -24.44 14.10 5.49
C SER A 163 -25.01 12.68 5.47
N SER A 164 -24.18 11.66 5.77
CA SER A 164 -24.59 10.26 5.73
C SER A 164 -25.04 9.75 7.10
N SER A 165 -25.97 8.80 7.11
CA SER A 165 -26.34 8.05 8.31
C SER A 165 -25.37 6.92 8.64
N LYS A 166 -24.60 6.45 7.65
CA LYS A 166 -23.51 5.49 7.84
C LYS A 166 -22.27 6.24 8.32
N LYS A 167 -21.58 5.69 9.31
CA LYS A 167 -20.27 6.19 9.74
C LYS A 167 -19.21 5.79 8.71
N PHE A 168 -18.35 6.74 8.35
CA PHE A 168 -17.19 6.51 7.49
C PHE A 168 -15.90 6.83 8.23
N TYR A 169 -14.78 6.31 7.71
CA TYR A 169 -13.45 6.48 8.26
C TYR A 169 -12.47 7.03 7.22
N LEU A 170 -11.49 7.80 7.66
CA LEU A 170 -10.29 8.11 6.88
C LEU A 170 -9.04 7.59 7.59
N SER A 171 -8.13 7.00 6.82
CA SER A 171 -6.83 6.57 7.32
C SER A 171 -5.70 6.98 6.40
N ALA A 172 -4.48 6.97 6.92
CA ALA A 172 -3.28 7.10 6.09
C ALA A 172 -2.26 6.01 6.47
N ALA A 173 -1.39 5.67 5.52
CA ALA A 173 -0.35 4.66 5.68
C ALA A 173 1.06 5.27 5.56
N PRO A 174 1.46 6.20 6.45
CA PRO A 174 2.79 6.78 6.38
C PRO A 174 3.88 5.72 6.59
N GLN A 175 5.05 5.93 5.99
CA GLN A 175 6.25 5.22 6.43
C GLN A 175 6.68 5.70 7.82
N CYS A 176 7.52 4.93 8.53
CA CYS A 176 7.94 5.34 9.88
C CYS A 176 8.76 6.65 9.98
N PRO A 177 9.51 7.14 8.96
CA PRO A 177 10.16 8.45 9.05
C PRO A 177 9.12 9.57 9.26
N TYR A 178 9.41 10.49 10.18
CA TYR A 178 8.50 11.58 10.50
C TYR A 178 9.18 12.95 10.27
N PRO A 179 8.51 13.92 9.62
CA PRO A 179 7.22 13.77 8.94
C PRO A 179 7.34 12.89 7.69
N ASP A 180 6.24 12.20 7.35
CA ASP A 180 6.15 11.40 6.12
C ASP A 180 6.11 12.32 4.88
N GLU A 181 6.83 11.94 3.82
CA GLU A 181 7.01 12.78 2.62
C GLU A 181 5.80 12.78 1.66
N SER A 182 4.84 11.88 1.84
CA SER A 182 3.67 11.71 0.96
C SER A 182 2.36 12.10 1.64
N VAL A 183 2.19 11.73 2.92
CA VAL A 183 0.95 11.99 3.68
C VAL A 183 1.16 12.94 4.86
N GLY A 184 2.34 13.52 5.04
CA GLY A 184 2.63 14.46 6.14
C GLY A 184 1.67 15.67 6.19
N ASP A 185 1.40 16.29 5.04
CA ASP A 185 0.47 17.42 4.91
C ASP A 185 -0.97 16.99 5.20
N LEU A 186 -1.40 15.84 4.68
CA LEU A 186 -2.70 15.25 4.99
C LEU A 186 -2.87 15.06 6.50
N MET A 187 -1.89 14.40 7.13
CA MET A 187 -1.91 14.08 8.56
C MET A 187 -1.82 15.30 9.47
N SER A 188 -1.24 16.41 9.00
CA SER A 188 -1.14 17.66 9.78
C SER A 188 -2.39 18.52 9.69
N GLN A 189 -3.18 18.40 8.61
CA GLN A 189 -4.31 19.29 8.32
C GLN A 189 -5.70 18.65 8.45
N VAL A 190 -5.77 17.33 8.60
CA VAL A 190 -7.03 16.58 8.61
C VAL A 190 -7.08 15.66 9.83
N ASP A 191 -8.26 15.60 10.46
CA ASP A 191 -8.56 14.65 11.52
C ASP A 191 -8.80 13.27 10.91
N LEU A 192 -7.79 12.41 10.94
CA LEU A 192 -7.88 11.01 10.51
C LEU A 192 -8.28 10.09 11.67
N ASP A 193 -8.99 9.01 11.35
CA ASP A 193 -9.36 7.98 12.32
C ASP A 193 -8.18 7.05 12.63
N PHE A 194 -7.43 6.64 11.59
CA PHE A 194 -6.35 5.66 11.71
C PHE A 194 -5.04 6.12 11.03
N ALA A 195 -3.91 5.73 11.60
CA ALA A 195 -2.59 5.81 10.95
C ALA A 195 -1.92 4.42 10.98
N PHE A 196 -1.78 3.82 9.80
CA PHE A 196 -1.14 2.51 9.60
C PHE A 196 0.36 2.69 9.32
N ILE A 197 1.12 3.02 10.37
CA ILE A 197 2.53 3.45 10.23
C ILE A 197 3.42 2.25 9.86
N GLN A 198 4.09 2.31 8.70
CA GLN A 198 4.90 1.21 8.19
C GLN A 198 6.28 1.16 8.88
N PHE A 199 6.43 0.30 9.90
CA PHE A 199 7.70 0.09 10.63
C PHE A 199 8.57 -1.00 9.97
N TYR A 200 8.71 -0.92 8.66
CA TYR A 200 9.57 -1.77 7.83
C TYR A 200 10.18 -0.93 6.68
N ASN A 201 11.10 -1.51 5.89
CA ASN A 201 11.80 -0.85 4.78
C ASN A 201 12.60 0.43 5.13
N ASN A 202 12.77 0.78 6.40
CA ASN A 202 13.33 2.06 6.82
C ASN A 202 14.37 1.92 7.95
N TYR A 203 14.97 3.04 8.36
CA TYR A 203 15.90 3.08 9.50
C TYR A 203 15.16 2.94 10.84
N CYS A 204 13.87 3.28 10.87
CA CYS A 204 13.01 3.28 12.04
C CYS A 204 12.15 2.01 12.19
N SER A 205 12.49 0.94 11.45
CA SER A 205 11.86 -0.37 11.61
C SER A 205 12.03 -0.92 13.04
N ILE A 206 11.18 -1.89 13.41
CA ILE A 206 11.19 -2.56 14.74
C ILE A 206 12.59 -3.08 15.12
N ASP A 207 13.32 -3.65 14.17
CA ASP A 207 14.65 -4.24 14.33
C ASP A 207 15.80 -3.21 14.36
N LYS A 208 15.49 -1.92 14.28
CA LYS A 208 16.46 -0.82 14.17
C LYS A 208 16.15 0.32 15.15
N GLN A 209 15.97 1.55 14.65
CA GLN A 209 15.72 2.75 15.47
C GLN A 209 14.21 3.02 15.58
N PHE A 210 13.50 2.07 16.19
CA PHE A 210 12.05 2.14 16.35
C PHE A 210 11.62 3.47 17.00
N ASN A 211 10.86 4.29 16.25
CA ASN A 211 10.55 5.68 16.61
C ASN A 211 9.08 5.91 16.98
N TRP A 212 8.43 4.91 17.60
CA TRP A 212 7.03 5.02 18.02
C TRP A 212 6.74 6.23 18.91
N ASP A 213 7.69 6.61 19.76
CA ASP A 213 7.56 7.79 20.62
C ASP A 213 7.26 9.07 19.82
N THR A 214 7.89 9.25 18.65
CA THR A 214 7.63 10.38 17.75
C THR A 214 6.19 10.38 17.25
N TRP A 215 5.68 9.20 16.88
CA TRP A 215 4.30 9.05 16.41
C TRP A 215 3.28 9.22 17.52
N ARG A 216 3.58 8.74 18.74
CA ARG A 216 2.77 9.02 19.94
C ARG A 216 2.68 10.51 20.21
N ASP A 217 3.80 11.24 20.09
CA ASP A 217 3.83 12.69 20.28
C ASP A 217 2.97 13.41 19.23
N TYR A 218 3.02 12.97 17.96
CA TYR A 218 2.11 13.46 16.91
C TYR A 218 0.63 13.24 17.24
N ALA A 219 0.28 12.09 17.83
CA ALA A 219 -1.10 11.77 18.20
C ALA A 219 -1.59 12.50 19.46
N SER A 220 -0.71 13.18 20.20
CA SER A 220 -1.08 13.91 21.41
C SER A 220 -2.12 14.99 21.11
N GLY A 221 -3.25 14.94 21.83
CA GLY A 221 -4.38 15.85 21.64
C GLY A 221 -5.28 15.55 20.43
N LYS A 222 -4.99 14.49 19.66
CA LYS A 222 -5.82 14.01 18.55
C LYS A 222 -6.66 12.81 18.97
N ASN A 223 -7.74 12.53 18.23
CA ASN A 223 -8.55 11.31 18.40
C ASN A 223 -8.13 10.18 17.44
N ILE A 224 -6.93 10.29 16.84
CA ILE A 224 -6.39 9.29 15.90
C ILE A 224 -5.93 8.02 16.64
N LYS A 225 -6.09 6.88 15.99
CA LYS A 225 -5.53 5.59 16.42
C LYS A 225 -4.33 5.19 15.57
N LEU A 226 -3.20 4.97 16.24
CA LEU A 226 -1.94 4.56 15.64
C LEU A 226 -1.83 3.04 15.60
N TYR A 227 -1.46 2.50 14.46
CA TYR A 227 -1.23 1.07 14.27
C TYR A 227 0.25 0.81 14.03
N LEU A 228 0.76 -0.25 14.65
CA LEU A 228 2.09 -0.79 14.36
C LEU A 228 2.03 -1.54 13.04
N GLY A 229 2.47 -0.92 11.95
CA GLY A 229 2.52 -1.55 10.63
C GLY A 229 3.72 -2.47 10.46
N ILE A 230 3.45 -3.74 10.12
CA ILE A 230 4.46 -4.79 9.97
C ILE A 230 4.36 -5.49 8.62
N ALA A 231 5.49 -6.04 8.17
CA ALA A 231 5.50 -6.97 7.04
C ALA A 231 4.98 -8.35 7.49
N GLY A 232 4.09 -8.95 6.70
CA GLY A 232 3.44 -10.22 6.98
C GLY A 232 4.34 -11.45 6.84
N SER A 233 5.38 -11.34 6.01
CA SER A 233 6.36 -12.40 5.77
C SER A 233 7.71 -11.80 5.36
N PRO A 234 8.81 -12.59 5.35
CA PRO A 234 10.10 -12.14 4.85
C PRO A 234 10.08 -11.64 3.40
N SER A 235 9.12 -12.11 2.59
CA SER A 235 8.98 -11.69 1.19
C SER A 235 8.03 -10.51 0.98
N SER A 236 7.28 -10.09 2.00
CA SER A 236 6.29 -9.02 1.87
C SER A 236 6.92 -7.62 1.83
N ALA A 237 8.15 -7.47 2.30
CA ALA A 237 8.90 -6.22 2.32
C ALA A 237 10.37 -6.46 1.96
N GLY A 238 11.05 -5.43 1.45
CA GLY A 238 12.48 -5.51 1.13
C GLY A 238 13.37 -5.66 2.37
N SER A 239 12.94 -5.16 3.52
CA SER A 239 13.57 -5.37 4.83
C SER A 239 12.61 -5.06 5.98
N GLY A 240 12.95 -5.48 7.21
CA GLY A 240 12.20 -5.13 8.43
C GLY A 240 11.09 -6.12 8.81
N TYR A 241 10.99 -7.27 8.14
CA TYR A 241 10.24 -8.39 8.71
C TYR A 241 10.91 -8.84 10.01
N VAL A 242 10.11 -9.01 11.05
CA VAL A 242 10.53 -9.51 12.36
C VAL A 242 9.68 -10.71 12.75
N ASP A 243 10.16 -11.54 13.67
CA ASP A 243 9.37 -12.68 14.15
C ASP A 243 8.27 -12.25 15.14
N LEU A 244 7.35 -13.18 15.41
CA LEU A 244 6.22 -12.94 16.31
C LEU A 244 6.68 -12.50 17.70
N SER A 245 7.78 -13.06 18.21
CA SER A 245 8.30 -12.71 19.54
C SER A 245 8.76 -11.26 19.61
N SER A 246 9.36 -10.75 18.52
CA SER A 246 9.78 -9.36 18.39
C SER A 246 8.57 -8.43 18.37
N VAL A 247 7.53 -8.78 17.61
CA VAL A 247 6.26 -8.03 17.61
C VAL A 247 5.63 -8.02 19.00
N GLN A 248 5.54 -9.17 19.67
CA GLN A 248 4.97 -9.29 21.01
C GLN A 248 5.73 -8.45 22.04
N ASN A 249 7.07 -8.41 21.95
CA ASN A 249 7.90 -7.57 22.80
C ASN A 249 7.60 -6.08 22.59
N VAL A 250 7.47 -5.62 21.35
CA VAL A 250 7.07 -4.24 21.05
C VAL A 250 5.65 -3.95 21.56
N LEU A 251 4.69 -4.85 21.31
CA LEU A 251 3.33 -4.69 21.81
C LEU A 251 3.29 -4.55 23.33
N SER A 252 4.18 -5.24 24.06
CA SER A 252 4.25 -5.10 25.52
C SER A 252 4.60 -3.68 25.99
N THR A 253 5.28 -2.88 25.16
CA THR A 253 5.69 -1.51 25.49
C THR A 253 4.68 -0.46 25.02
N ILE A 254 4.07 -0.64 23.85
CA ILE A 254 3.22 0.41 23.23
C ILE A 254 1.72 0.22 23.47
N LYS A 255 1.24 -0.98 23.82
CA LYS A 255 -0.22 -1.27 23.86
C LYS A 255 -1.04 -0.47 24.88
N ASN A 256 -0.37 0.13 25.87
CA ASN A 256 -1.01 0.95 26.89
C ASN A 256 -1.06 2.44 26.52
N ASP A 257 -0.46 2.84 25.39
CA ASP A 257 -0.57 4.21 24.89
C ASP A 257 -2.03 4.51 24.50
N ALA A 258 -2.54 5.68 24.92
CA ALA A 258 -3.95 6.04 24.69
C ALA A 258 -4.33 6.12 23.20
N SER A 259 -3.35 6.43 22.34
CA SER A 259 -3.51 6.49 20.88
C SER A 259 -3.26 5.14 20.20
N PHE A 260 -2.84 4.09 20.90
CA PHE A 260 -2.65 2.77 20.30
C PHE A 260 -3.98 2.20 19.80
N GLY A 261 -4.01 1.86 18.51
CA GLY A 261 -5.15 1.25 17.81
C GLY A 261 -4.99 -0.24 17.57
N GLY A 262 -3.75 -0.71 17.37
CA GLY A 262 -3.49 -2.12 17.08
C GLY A 262 -2.30 -2.35 16.15
N VAL A 263 -2.40 -3.38 15.32
CA VAL A 263 -1.36 -3.79 14.35
C VAL A 263 -1.94 -3.72 12.94
N SER A 264 -1.21 -3.12 12.01
CA SER A 264 -1.52 -3.21 10.58
C SER A 264 -0.54 -4.13 9.87
N ILE A 265 -0.97 -4.87 8.85
CA ILE A 265 -0.16 -5.92 8.23
C ILE A 265 -0.21 -5.86 6.70
N TRP A 266 0.97 -5.87 6.09
CA TRP A 266 1.18 -5.94 4.64
C TRP A 266 1.70 -7.34 4.21
N ASP A 267 0.97 -8.16 3.45
CA ASP A 267 -0.49 -8.18 3.29
C ASP A 267 -1.05 -9.50 3.83
N ILE A 268 -2.38 -9.58 4.01
CA ILE A 268 -3.05 -10.73 4.65
C ILE A 268 -2.76 -12.08 3.97
N SER A 269 -2.49 -12.08 2.66
CA SER A 269 -2.25 -13.31 1.90
C SER A 269 -0.88 -13.93 2.18
N SER A 270 0.05 -13.12 2.69
CA SER A 270 1.42 -13.54 2.98
C SER A 270 1.62 -14.03 4.42
N VAL A 271 0.70 -13.75 5.33
CA VAL A 271 0.88 -13.98 6.76
C VAL A 271 0.54 -15.43 7.12
N PRO A 272 1.42 -16.17 7.82
CA PRO A 272 1.06 -17.46 8.40
C PRO A 272 -0.07 -17.32 9.43
N GLU A 273 -1.02 -18.26 9.46
CA GLU A 273 -2.18 -18.25 10.36
C GLU A 273 -1.76 -18.12 11.83
N GLN A 274 -0.79 -18.93 12.28
CA GLN A 274 -0.27 -18.89 13.65
C GLN A 274 0.39 -17.54 14.01
N TYR A 275 0.88 -16.80 13.03
CA TYR A 275 1.48 -15.49 13.24
C TYR A 275 0.38 -14.43 13.48
N MET A 276 -0.70 -14.48 12.70
CA MET A 276 -1.89 -13.64 12.90
C MET A 276 -2.57 -13.91 14.24
N GLU A 277 -2.75 -15.18 14.60
CA GLU A 277 -3.34 -15.60 15.89
C GLU A 277 -2.50 -15.12 17.06
N GLY A 278 -1.18 -15.31 17.00
CA GLY A 278 -0.26 -14.87 18.06
C GLY A 278 -0.24 -13.35 18.27
N ILE A 279 -0.49 -12.57 17.22
CA ILE A 279 -0.71 -11.11 17.33
C ILE A 279 -2.04 -10.84 18.03
N SER A 280 -3.12 -11.48 17.59
CA SER A 280 -4.46 -11.30 18.19
C SER A 280 -4.44 -11.61 19.70
N GLU A 281 -3.80 -12.70 20.08
CA GLU A 281 -3.58 -13.12 21.46
C GLU A 281 -2.82 -12.06 22.28
N ALA A 282 -1.73 -11.53 21.72
CA ALA A 282 -0.92 -10.50 22.38
C ALA A 282 -1.68 -9.19 22.60
N LEU A 283 -2.53 -8.80 21.64
CA LEU A 283 -3.41 -7.63 21.73
C LEU A 283 -4.50 -7.81 22.79
N GLN A 284 -5.04 -9.02 22.94
CA GLN A 284 -6.03 -9.35 23.97
C GLN A 284 -5.42 -9.49 25.38
N GLY A 285 -4.08 -9.47 25.49
CA GLY A 285 -3.36 -9.69 26.75
C GLY A 285 -3.27 -11.17 27.15
N SER A 286 -3.67 -12.08 26.26
CA SER A 286 -3.55 -13.53 26.41
C SER A 286 -2.22 -13.96 25.81
N VAL A 287 -1.09 -13.69 26.47
CA VAL A 287 0.19 -14.20 25.95
C VAL A 287 0.26 -15.70 26.22
N SER A 288 -0.10 -16.52 25.23
CA SER A 288 0.28 -17.92 25.20
C SER A 288 1.80 -17.97 25.02
N SER A 289 2.54 -18.47 25.99
CA SER A 289 3.93 -18.84 25.73
C SER A 289 3.95 -19.86 24.59
N PRO A 290 4.88 -19.76 23.61
CA PRO A 290 5.03 -20.81 22.63
C PRO A 290 5.34 -22.11 23.38
N SER A 291 4.46 -23.09 23.28
CA SER A 291 4.79 -24.45 23.69
C SER A 291 5.93 -24.91 22.78
N THR A 292 7.14 -24.95 23.32
CA THR A 292 8.23 -25.70 22.72
C THR A 292 7.83 -27.17 22.71
N ASN A 293 7.21 -27.61 21.62
CA ASN A 293 7.18 -29.02 21.28
C ASN A 293 8.59 -29.42 20.89
N SER A 294 9.45 -29.61 21.90
CA SER A 294 10.63 -30.45 21.78
C SER A 294 10.11 -31.87 21.55
N ALA A 295 9.97 -32.24 20.28
CA ALA A 295 9.92 -33.63 19.88
C ALA A 295 11.27 -34.26 20.25
N SER A 296 11.36 -34.75 21.49
CA SER A 296 12.40 -35.68 21.91
C SER A 296 12.11 -37.01 21.22
N GLY A 297 12.64 -37.16 20.01
CA GLY A 297 12.72 -38.44 19.32
C GLY A 297 13.66 -39.35 20.09
N SER A 298 13.10 -40.14 21.01
CA SER A 298 13.78 -41.22 21.71
C SER A 298 14.15 -42.31 20.71
N PHE A 299 15.40 -42.33 20.24
CA PHE A 299 15.94 -43.45 19.49
C PHE A 299 16.26 -44.60 20.45
N THR A 300 15.37 -45.59 20.49
CA THR A 300 15.63 -46.89 21.14
C THR A 300 16.74 -47.63 20.41
N THR A 301 17.82 -47.87 21.15
CA THR A 301 18.95 -48.72 20.76
C THR A 301 18.51 -50.19 20.81
N SER A 302 18.68 -50.93 19.72
CA SER A 302 18.74 -52.39 19.76
C SER A 302 19.87 -52.84 18.85
N GLY A 303 20.89 -53.42 19.49
CA GLY A 303 22.20 -53.65 18.90
C GLY A 303 22.27 -54.90 18.03
N TYR A 304 23.23 -54.89 17.11
CA TYR A 304 23.87 -56.08 16.59
C TYR A 304 25.35 -55.81 16.32
N THR A 305 26.15 -56.49 17.14
CA THR A 305 27.44 -57.16 16.92
C THR A 305 28.42 -56.62 15.86
N THR A 306 29.57 -56.20 16.37
CA THR A 306 30.84 -55.94 15.68
C THR A 306 31.41 -57.21 15.04
N VAL A 307 31.78 -57.14 13.76
CA VAL A 307 32.77 -58.05 13.15
C VAL A 307 33.83 -57.21 12.45
N THR A 308 35.06 -57.38 12.94
CA THR A 308 36.33 -56.89 12.42
C THR A 308 36.67 -57.52 11.07
N GLY A 309 37.11 -56.72 10.10
CA GLY A 309 37.67 -57.17 8.84
C GLY A 309 38.65 -56.14 8.28
N GLU A 310 39.92 -56.52 8.24
CA GLU A 310 41.10 -55.72 7.90
C GLU A 310 41.32 -55.61 6.37
N ALA A 311 41.99 -54.53 6.01
CA ALA A 311 42.51 -54.05 4.71
C ALA A 311 42.52 -54.95 3.45
N SER A 312 42.28 -54.31 2.31
CA SER A 312 43.24 -54.40 1.19
C SER A 312 43.16 -53.20 0.23
N ALA A 313 44.34 -52.74 -0.18
CA ALA A 313 44.58 -51.56 -0.99
C ALA A 313 44.39 -51.83 -2.49
N SER A 314 44.02 -50.78 -3.25
CA SER A 314 44.55 -50.63 -4.61
C SER A 314 44.61 -49.16 -5.02
N THR A 315 45.84 -48.76 -5.32
CA THR A 315 46.30 -47.50 -5.93
C THR A 315 45.77 -47.31 -7.34
N ALA A 316 45.30 -46.10 -7.65
CA ALA A 316 45.44 -45.49 -8.97
C ALA A 316 45.55 -43.96 -8.83
N ILE A 317 46.65 -43.42 -9.35
CA ILE A 317 47.02 -42.00 -9.40
C ILE A 317 46.62 -41.47 -10.77
N THR A 318 45.84 -40.39 -10.83
CA THR A 318 45.79 -39.47 -11.99
C THR A 318 45.49 -38.03 -11.54
N THR A 319 46.51 -37.19 -11.72
CA THR A 319 46.68 -35.73 -11.97
C THR A 319 45.48 -34.75 -11.79
N PRO A 320 45.73 -33.54 -11.23
CA PRO A 320 44.67 -32.60 -10.84
C PRO A 320 44.11 -31.79 -12.03
N THR A 321 42.78 -31.66 -12.07
CA THR A 321 42.09 -30.71 -12.94
C THR A 321 41.51 -29.59 -12.09
N THR A 322 41.83 -28.37 -12.48
CA THR A 322 41.46 -27.09 -11.88
C THR A 322 39.96 -26.95 -11.66
N THR A 323 39.54 -26.81 -10.41
CA THR A 323 38.18 -26.41 -10.02
C THR A 323 37.98 -24.91 -10.29
N THR A 324 37.14 -24.59 -11.26
CA THR A 324 36.52 -23.26 -11.38
C THR A 324 35.46 -23.15 -10.27
N ALA A 325 35.64 -22.18 -9.37
CA ALA A 325 34.65 -21.83 -8.37
C ALA A 325 33.34 -21.43 -9.05
N THR A 326 32.28 -22.20 -8.81
CA THR A 326 30.92 -21.78 -9.14
C THR A 326 30.46 -20.87 -8.02
N THR A 327 30.40 -19.56 -8.29
CA THR A 327 29.73 -18.59 -7.42
C THR A 327 28.26 -18.99 -7.34
N ALA A 328 27.81 -19.43 -6.16
CA ALA A 328 26.39 -19.61 -5.88
C ALA A 328 25.75 -18.22 -5.78
N THR A 329 25.22 -17.72 -6.89
CA THR A 329 24.34 -16.55 -6.88
C THR A 329 23.00 -17.02 -6.33
N THR A 330 22.70 -16.65 -5.08
CA THR A 330 21.33 -16.72 -4.56
C THR A 330 20.47 -15.79 -5.42
N SER A 331 19.71 -16.39 -6.34
CA SER A 331 18.74 -15.68 -7.16
C SER A 331 17.59 -15.18 -6.28
N ASN A 332 17.58 -13.88 -6.00
CA ASN A 332 16.46 -13.21 -5.36
C ASN A 332 15.23 -13.26 -6.29
N ALA A 333 14.20 -14.00 -5.89
CA ALA A 333 12.92 -14.08 -6.62
C ALA A 333 12.28 -12.69 -6.85
N PHE A 334 12.58 -11.73 -5.98
CA PHE A 334 12.16 -10.33 -6.08
C PHE A 334 12.69 -9.61 -7.33
N LEU A 335 13.96 -9.83 -7.71
CA LEU A 335 14.54 -9.21 -8.91
C LEU A 335 13.99 -9.83 -10.20
N ASN A 336 13.59 -11.11 -10.16
CA ASN A 336 12.94 -11.76 -11.29
C ASN A 336 11.50 -11.27 -11.50
N TRP A 337 10.80 -10.85 -10.44
CA TRP A 337 9.48 -10.21 -10.54
C TRP A 337 9.59 -8.84 -11.23
N ILE A 338 10.55 -7.99 -10.81
CA ILE A 338 10.77 -6.68 -11.46
C ILE A 338 11.14 -6.84 -12.95
N ASN A 339 12.02 -7.80 -13.27
CA ASN A 339 12.45 -8.03 -14.66
C ASN A 339 11.38 -8.68 -15.55
N GLY A 340 10.40 -9.39 -14.98
CA GLY A 340 9.29 -9.97 -15.73
C GLY A 340 8.31 -8.94 -16.29
N PHE A 341 8.25 -7.73 -15.70
CA PHE A 341 7.31 -6.68 -16.11
C PHE A 341 7.82 -5.81 -17.28
N PHE A 342 9.12 -5.68 -17.49
CA PHE A 342 9.66 -4.83 -18.58
C PHE A 342 9.65 -5.50 -19.97
N VAL A 343 9.33 -6.79 -20.07
CA VAL A 343 9.37 -7.54 -21.35
C VAL A 343 8.01 -7.61 -22.05
N GLN A 344 6.90 -7.24 -21.39
CA GLN A 344 5.55 -7.43 -21.94
C GLN A 344 4.90 -6.17 -22.53
N SER A 345 5.69 -5.18 -22.95
CA SER A 345 5.18 -4.03 -23.71
C SER A 345 6.08 -3.70 -24.92
N THR A 346 6.11 -4.60 -25.90
CA THR A 346 6.38 -4.24 -27.31
C THR A 346 5.75 -5.28 -28.24
N GLN A 347 4.45 -5.14 -28.55
CA GLN A 347 3.95 -5.63 -29.84
C GLN A 347 4.15 -4.53 -30.87
N ALA A 348 5.20 -4.67 -31.66
CA ALA A 348 5.49 -3.83 -32.81
C ALA A 348 4.55 -4.19 -33.98
N THR A 349 3.84 -3.19 -34.48
CA THR A 349 3.27 -3.20 -35.83
C THR A 349 4.39 -3.20 -36.87
N THR A 350 4.41 -4.22 -37.70
CA THR A 350 5.30 -4.35 -38.86
C THR A 350 4.95 -3.33 -39.94
N SER A 351 5.93 -2.55 -40.38
CA SER A 351 5.93 -1.92 -41.71
C SER A 351 7.38 -1.81 -42.17
N ASP A 352 7.75 -2.67 -43.11
CA ASP A 352 8.97 -2.55 -43.90
C ASP A 352 8.91 -1.27 -44.75
N ILE A 353 10.05 -0.58 -44.91
CA ILE A 353 10.63 -0.22 -46.22
C ILE A 353 11.97 0.54 -46.03
N ALA A 354 13.01 -0.09 -46.58
CA ALA A 354 14.20 0.41 -47.25
C ALA A 354 15.13 1.46 -46.59
N THR A 355 16.32 0.96 -46.27
CA THR A 355 17.63 1.62 -46.21
C THR A 355 17.91 2.63 -47.32
N SER A 356 18.50 3.77 -46.94
CA SER A 356 19.60 4.40 -47.67
C SER A 356 20.45 5.25 -46.72
N ALA A 357 21.73 4.88 -46.62
CA ALA A 357 22.76 5.61 -45.88
C ALA A 357 23.28 6.78 -46.71
N VAL A 358 23.51 7.95 -46.09
CA VAL A 358 24.50 8.93 -46.57
C VAL A 358 25.14 9.65 -45.38
N ALA A 359 26.45 9.84 -45.53
CA ALA A 359 27.48 10.24 -44.58
C ALA A 359 27.35 11.65 -43.97
N THR A 360 27.96 11.78 -42.78
CA THR A 360 28.41 13.00 -42.13
C THR A 360 29.51 13.72 -42.92
N SER A 361 29.46 15.06 -43.01
CA SER A 361 30.65 15.93 -43.00
C SER A 361 30.34 17.41 -42.65
N ALA A 362 30.95 17.81 -41.54
CA ALA A 362 31.47 19.10 -41.05
C ALA A 362 31.19 20.49 -41.71
N VAL A 363 30.80 21.43 -40.82
CA VAL A 363 31.41 22.75 -40.47
C VAL A 363 31.53 23.87 -41.53
N ALA A 364 30.90 25.03 -41.26
CA ALA A 364 31.55 26.34 -41.00
C ALA A 364 30.56 27.54 -40.98
N THR A 365 30.59 28.35 -39.93
CA THR A 365 30.08 29.73 -39.79
C THR A 365 31.21 30.75 -40.07
N PRO A 366 30.98 32.09 -40.06
CA PRO A 366 30.02 33.00 -40.74
C PRO A 366 30.83 34.08 -41.55
N PRO A 367 30.31 35.24 -42.09
CA PRO A 367 29.91 36.42 -41.27
C PRO A 367 28.93 37.48 -41.88
N THR A 368 28.47 38.39 -41.00
CA THR A 368 28.15 39.85 -41.17
C THR A 368 26.95 40.41 -41.98
N THR A 369 26.00 40.95 -41.21
CA THR A 369 25.28 42.26 -41.26
C THR A 369 25.32 43.19 -42.47
N THR A 370 24.14 43.75 -42.81
CA THR A 370 23.91 45.18 -43.12
C THR A 370 22.47 45.61 -42.85
N SER A 371 22.31 46.90 -42.48
CA SER A 371 21.11 47.56 -41.94
C SER A 371 20.37 48.44 -42.96
N GLN A 372 19.14 48.88 -42.57
CA GLN A 372 18.42 50.14 -42.94
C GLN A 372 17.78 50.20 -44.34
N THR A 373 16.60 50.81 -44.63
CA THR A 373 15.68 51.76 -43.96
C THR A 373 14.30 51.75 -44.68
N ALA A 374 13.22 52.18 -44.02
CA ALA A 374 11.91 52.53 -44.62
C ALA A 374 11.94 53.94 -45.29
N PRO A 375 10.94 54.37 -46.12
CA PRO A 375 9.79 55.11 -45.57
C PRO A 375 8.44 55.15 -46.39
N THR A 376 7.43 55.78 -45.76
CA THR A 376 6.34 56.68 -46.28
C THR A 376 5.06 56.10 -46.93
N THR A 377 3.91 56.14 -46.23
CA THR A 377 2.74 57.11 -46.28
C THR A 377 1.75 56.82 -47.42
N THR A 378 0.40 56.89 -47.31
CA THR A 378 -0.46 57.90 -46.64
C THR A 378 -1.95 57.43 -46.66
N ASN A 379 -2.71 57.71 -45.58
CA ASN A 379 -4.08 58.31 -45.49
C ASN A 379 -5.30 57.69 -46.23
N TRP A 380 -6.58 57.71 -45.78
CA TRP A 380 -7.41 58.37 -44.74
C TRP A 380 -8.86 57.79 -44.99
N LEU A 381 -9.78 57.50 -44.06
CA LEU A 381 -10.60 58.44 -43.27
C LEU A 381 -11.82 57.75 -42.59
N GLY A 382 -12.14 58.17 -41.36
CA GLY A 382 -13.49 58.27 -40.73
C GLY A 382 -13.98 57.03 -39.95
N GLY A 383 -14.25 57.03 -38.63
CA GLY A 383 -14.82 58.05 -37.72
C GLY A 383 -16.37 57.87 -37.67
N LEU A 384 -17.12 57.86 -36.57
CA LEU A 384 -16.97 58.40 -35.20
C LEU A 384 -18.05 57.80 -34.23
N PHE A 385 -17.65 57.53 -32.97
CA PHE A 385 -18.24 57.85 -31.62
C PHE A 385 -19.72 57.54 -31.27
N ALA A 386 -20.05 56.83 -30.16
CA ALA A 386 -20.00 57.12 -28.70
C ALA A 386 -21.23 57.91 -28.17
N SER A 387 -22.03 57.30 -27.27
CA SER A 387 -22.18 57.61 -25.82
C SER A 387 -23.08 58.82 -25.48
N GLU A 388 -24.17 58.61 -24.72
CA GLU A 388 -24.37 59.18 -23.36
C GLU A 388 -25.75 58.89 -22.72
N ARG A 389 -25.74 58.97 -21.38
CA ARG A 389 -26.83 58.80 -20.38
C ARG A 389 -27.83 59.97 -20.36
N HIS A 390 -29.01 59.77 -19.76
CA HIS A 390 -29.68 60.62 -18.72
C HIS A 390 -31.04 59.97 -18.31
N HIS A 391 -31.21 59.58 -17.04
CA HIS A 391 -32.11 60.19 -16.02
C HIS A 391 -33.63 60.11 -16.27
N CYS A 392 -34.30 59.29 -15.45
CA CYS A 392 -35.50 59.61 -14.64
C CYS A 392 -35.60 58.59 -13.49
#